data_AF-A0A142YLY3-F1
#
_entry.id   AF-A0A142YLY3-F1
#
_cell.length_a   1.000
_cell.length_b   1.000
_cell.length_c   1.000
_cell.angle_alpha   90.00
_cell.angle_beta   90.00
_cell.angle_gamma   90.00
#
_symmetry.space_group_name_H-M   'P 1'
#
loop_
_entity.id
_entity.type
_entity.pdbx_description
1 polymer ?
#
loop_
_entity_poly.entity_id
_entity_poly.type
_entity_poly.pdbx_seq_one_letter_code
_entity_poly.pdbx_strand_id
1 'polypeptide(L)'
;MSDLIDRIREVRNSVRPRPTFTLEMGRGETYRHSKPVLYAHSIYGRGSVLSGRPRRLFVEEWETWDEARAALAEVRKADRCFRFDDLGEGGSTHVPSAVPTRHLPDDEG
;
A
#
# COMPACT_ATOMS: atom_id res chain seq x y z
N MET A 1 18.58 -2.02 -9.64
CA MET A 1 18.34 -2.60 -8.29
C MET A 1 18.53 -1.61 -7.14
N SER A 2 19.54 -0.72 -7.17
CA SER A 2 19.73 0.31 -6.12
C SER A 2 18.60 1.34 -6.02
N ASP A 3 17.86 1.59 -7.12
CA ASP A 3 16.78 2.59 -7.16
C ASP A 3 15.57 2.22 -6.29
N LEU A 4 15.12 0.95 -6.34
CA LEU A 4 13.94 0.51 -5.60
C LEU A 4 14.13 0.58 -4.08
N ILE A 5 15.28 0.12 -3.59
CA ILE A 5 15.58 0.16 -2.15
C ILE A 5 15.72 1.60 -1.64
N ASP A 6 16.29 2.49 -2.46
CA ASP A 6 16.38 3.92 -2.13
C ASP A 6 15.00 4.56 -2.08
N ARG A 7 14.16 4.30 -3.08
CA ARG A 7 12.77 4.79 -3.13
C ARG A 7 11.93 4.30 -1.95
N ILE A 8 12.06 3.02 -1.56
CA ILE A 8 11.40 2.47 -0.36
C ILE A 8 11.90 3.18 0.91
N ARG A 9 13.21 3.44 1.02
CA ARG A 9 13.79 4.15 2.17
C ARG A 9 13.35 5.61 2.21
N GLU A 10 13.31 6.29 1.07
CA GLU A 10 12.82 7.65 0.95
C GLU A 10 11.37 7.73 1.43
N VAL A 11 10.47 6.91 0.89
CA VAL A 11 9.05 6.88 1.31
C VAL A 11 8.92 6.61 2.80
N ARG A 12 9.68 5.65 3.33
CA ARG A 12 9.69 5.31 4.76
C ARG A 12 10.18 6.45 5.65
N ASN A 13 11.12 7.26 5.18
CA ASN A 13 11.72 8.36 5.93
C ASN A 13 10.90 9.65 5.82
N SER A 14 10.30 9.91 4.66
CA SER A 14 9.57 11.14 4.34
C SER A 14 8.09 11.10 4.71
N VAL A 15 7.47 9.91 4.72
CA VAL A 15 6.04 9.77 5.02
C VAL A 15 5.83 9.56 6.52
N ARG A 16 4.90 10.34 7.09
CA ARG A 16 4.48 10.26 8.50
C ARG A 16 2.95 10.20 8.60
N PRO A 17 2.37 9.30 9.41
CA PRO A 17 3.03 8.24 10.18
C PRO A 17 3.75 7.22 9.28
N ARG A 18 4.66 6.41 9.88
CA ARG A 18 5.50 5.46 9.14
C ARG A 18 4.60 4.55 8.27
N PRO A 19 4.85 4.49 6.95
CA PRO A 19 3.94 3.78 6.04
C PRO A 19 4.07 2.27 6.18
N THR A 20 2.98 1.56 5.87
CA THR A 20 2.97 0.13 5.56
C THR A 20 3.01 -0.07 4.05
N PHE A 21 3.44 -1.25 3.58
CA PHE A 21 3.56 -1.53 2.15
C PHE A 21 2.69 -2.72 1.77
N THR A 22 2.05 -2.64 0.61
CA THR A 22 1.30 -3.76 0.01
C THR A 22 1.72 -3.96 -1.43
N LEU A 23 1.92 -5.21 -1.83
CA LEU A 23 2.01 -5.58 -3.24
C LEU A 23 0.61 -6.04 -3.66
N GLU A 24 -0.04 -5.29 -4.53
CA GLU A 24 -1.40 -5.56 -4.98
C GLU A 24 -1.55 -5.30 -6.48
N MET A 25 -2.63 -5.82 -7.08
CA MET A 25 -2.96 -5.49 -8.46
C MET A 25 -3.23 -3.99 -8.60
N GLY A 26 -2.62 -3.36 -9.61
CA GLY A 26 -2.77 -1.95 -9.92
C GLY A 26 -4.23 -1.56 -10.06
N ARG A 27 -4.78 -0.86 -9.07
CA ARG A 27 -6.17 -0.40 -9.09
C ARG A 27 -6.31 0.95 -9.80
N GLY A 28 -5.65 1.10 -10.96
CA GLY A 28 -5.43 2.39 -11.61
C GLY A 28 -6.65 3.29 -11.54
N GLU A 29 -6.50 4.45 -10.90
CA GLU A 29 -7.59 5.42 -10.68
C GLU A 29 -8.17 5.96 -12.00
N THR A 30 -7.46 5.72 -13.13
CA THR A 30 -7.90 6.10 -14.49
C THR A 30 -7.98 4.93 -15.48
N TYR A 31 -7.21 3.86 -15.31
CA TYR A 31 -7.20 2.69 -16.20
C TYR A 31 -6.97 1.38 -15.44
N ARG A 32 -7.80 0.37 -15.70
CA ARG A 32 -7.65 -0.96 -15.11
C ARG A 32 -6.42 -1.63 -15.74
N HIS A 33 -5.32 -1.70 -15.00
CA HIS A 33 -4.15 -2.48 -15.40
C HIS A 33 -3.95 -3.62 -14.39
N SER A 34 -3.94 -4.86 -14.85
CA SER A 34 -3.75 -6.05 -14.00
C SER A 34 -2.31 -6.25 -13.53
N LYS A 35 -1.49 -5.20 -13.59
CA LYS A 35 -0.07 -5.25 -13.26
C LYS A 35 0.15 -5.21 -11.75
N PRO A 36 1.12 -5.95 -11.20
CA PRO A 36 1.49 -5.83 -9.79
C PRO A 36 2.12 -4.48 -9.49
N VAL A 37 1.66 -3.85 -8.41
CA VAL A 37 2.12 -2.54 -7.96
C VAL A 37 2.40 -2.58 -6.46
N LEU A 38 3.54 -2.03 -6.06
CA LEU A 38 3.86 -1.79 -4.66
C LEU A 38 3.31 -0.42 -4.27
N TYR A 39 2.41 -0.39 -3.30
CA TYR A 39 1.93 0.83 -2.69
C TYR A 39 2.46 1.00 -1.28
N ALA A 40 2.67 2.25 -0.88
CA ALA A 40 2.85 2.65 0.49
C ALA A 40 1.56 3.28 1.03
N HIS A 41 1.10 2.78 2.17
CA HIS A 41 -0.12 3.24 2.84
C HIS A 41 0.25 4.02 4.09
N SER A 42 -0.33 5.20 4.22
CA SER A 42 -0.21 6.04 5.41
C SER A 42 -1.50 6.83 5.60
N ILE A 43 -1.48 7.84 6.46
CA ILE A 43 -2.59 8.75 6.73
C ILE A 43 -2.09 10.16 6.46
N TYR A 44 -2.93 11.01 5.88
CA TYR A 44 -2.57 12.42 5.71
C TYR A 44 -2.29 13.07 7.08
N GLY A 45 -1.11 13.67 7.19
CA GLY A 45 -0.67 14.36 8.39
C GLY A 45 -1.48 15.61 8.71
N ARG A 46 -1.29 16.14 9.93
CA ARG A 46 -1.91 17.39 10.36
C ARG A 46 -1.44 18.55 9.47
N GLY A 47 -2.39 19.34 8.96
CA GLY A 47 -2.13 20.44 8.04
C GLY A 47 -2.58 20.19 6.59
N SER A 48 -3.00 18.95 6.26
CA SER A 48 -3.72 18.68 5.01
C SER A 48 -5.23 18.85 5.19
N VAL A 49 -5.93 19.35 4.17
CA VAL A 49 -7.42 19.32 4.13
C VAL A 49 -7.95 17.88 4.25
N LEU A 50 -7.14 16.90 3.85
CA LEU A 50 -7.46 15.48 3.95
C LEU A 50 -6.93 14.85 5.24
N SER A 51 -6.47 15.65 6.23
CA SER A 51 -5.91 15.16 7.49
C SER A 51 -6.77 14.05 8.10
N GLY A 52 -6.13 12.94 8.48
CA GLY A 52 -6.80 11.76 9.06
C GLY A 52 -7.38 10.78 8.03
N ARG A 53 -7.40 11.11 6.73
CA ARG A 53 -7.83 10.18 5.69
C ARG A 53 -6.70 9.23 5.26
N PRO A 54 -7.02 7.99 4.86
CA PRO A 54 -6.05 7.07 4.29
C PRO A 54 -5.43 7.66 3.03
N ARG A 55 -4.11 7.48 2.89
CA ARG A 55 -3.30 7.91 1.77
C ARG A 55 -2.58 6.70 1.21
N ARG A 56 -2.77 6.45 -0.09
CA ARG A 56 -2.05 5.45 -0.86
C ARG A 56 -1.04 6.14 -1.77
N LEU A 57 0.18 5.66 -1.81
CA LEU A 57 1.28 6.21 -2.60
C LEU A 57 1.86 5.12 -3.49
N PHE A 58 1.98 5.41 -4.78
CA PHE A 58 2.68 4.55 -5.73
C PHE A 58 4.17 4.51 -5.41
N VAL A 59 4.76 3.32 -5.39
CA VAL A 59 6.22 3.15 -5.21
C VAL A 59 6.85 2.61 -6.49
N GLU A 60 6.34 1.48 -7.00
CA GLU A 60 6.85 0.81 -8.20
C GLU A 60 5.80 -0.13 -8.81
N GLU A 61 5.86 -0.33 -10.13
CA GLU A 61 5.04 -1.27 -10.92
C GLU A 61 5.96 -2.28 -11.63
N TRP A 62 5.47 -3.50 -11.82
CA TRP A 62 6.13 -4.50 -12.66
C TRP A 62 5.18 -5.05 -13.73
N GLU A 63 5.73 -5.67 -14.77
CA GLU A 63 4.92 -6.34 -15.79
C GLU A 63 4.31 -7.64 -15.28
N THR A 64 5.07 -8.39 -14.46
CA THR A 64 4.66 -9.68 -13.93
C THR A 64 4.83 -9.81 -12.41
N TRP A 65 4.02 -10.67 -11.81
CA TRP A 65 4.06 -10.95 -10.36
C TRP A 65 5.36 -11.62 -9.92
N ASP A 66 5.95 -12.43 -10.79
CA ASP A 66 7.23 -13.08 -10.53
C ASP A 66 8.35 -12.05 -10.40
N GLU A 67 8.43 -11.10 -11.35
CA GLU A 67 9.39 -10.01 -11.30
C GLU A 67 9.23 -9.13 -10.06
N ALA A 68 7.99 -8.80 -9.69
CA ALA A 68 7.70 -8.03 -8.48
C ALA A 68 8.22 -8.75 -7.22
N ARG A 69 7.90 -10.04 -7.08
CA ARG A 69 8.32 -10.85 -5.92
C ARG A 69 9.83 -11.05 -5.89
N ALA A 70 10.47 -11.28 -7.04
CA ALA A 70 11.92 -11.39 -7.14
C ALA A 70 12.62 -10.09 -6.72
N ALA A 71 12.16 -8.94 -7.23
CA ALA A 71 12.69 -7.64 -6.86
C ALA A 71 12.55 -7.36 -5.35
N LEU A 72 11.38 -7.65 -4.77
CA LEU A 72 11.15 -7.46 -3.33
C LEU A 72 11.92 -8.45 -2.46
N ALA A 73 12.19 -9.66 -2.95
CA ALA A 73 13.07 -10.61 -2.27
C ALA A 73 14.50 -10.04 -2.16
N GLU A 74 15.02 -9.42 -3.22
CA GLU A 74 16.33 -8.74 -3.21
C GLU A 74 16.34 -7.55 -2.25
N VAL A 75 15.26 -6.76 -2.21
CA VAL A 75 15.11 -5.69 -1.21
C VAL A 75 15.12 -6.26 0.21
N ARG A 76 14.44 -7.37 0.49
CA ARG A 76 14.43 -8.01 1.82
C ARG A 76 15.80 -8.56 2.21
N LYS A 77 16.60 -9.04 1.24
CA LYS A 77 17.99 -9.46 1.48
C LYS A 77 18.86 -8.27 1.90
N ALA A 78 18.68 -7.11 1.26
CA ALA A 78 19.44 -5.89 1.54
C ALA A 78 18.92 -5.08 2.75
N ASP A 79 17.62 -5.10 3.04
CA ASP A 79 16.96 -4.42 4.16
C ASP A 79 16.02 -5.42 4.87
N ARG A 80 16.56 -6.16 5.85
CA ARG A 80 15.76 -7.18 6.59
C ARG A 80 14.58 -6.60 7.36
N CYS A 81 14.58 -5.29 7.59
CA CYS A 81 13.49 -4.57 8.26
C CYS A 81 12.34 -4.22 7.31
N PHE A 82 12.54 -4.34 5.99
CA PHE A 82 11.48 -4.14 5.02
C PHE A 82 10.45 -5.26 5.11
N ARG A 83 9.19 -4.87 5.29
CA ARG A 83 8.02 -5.74 5.34
C ARG A 83 6.96 -5.15 4.42
N PHE A 84 6.30 -6.03 3.68
CA PHE A 84 5.15 -5.71 2.86
C PHE A 84 4.17 -6.87 2.94
N ASP A 85 2.90 -6.59 2.69
CA ASP A 85 1.85 -7.61 2.57
C ASP A 85 1.65 -7.93 1.08
N ASP A 86 1.71 -9.22 0.72
CA ASP A 86 1.45 -9.68 -0.65
C ASP A 86 -0.04 -9.98 -0.79
N LEU A 87 -0.80 -9.05 -1.37
CA LEU A 87 -2.25 -9.20 -1.56
C LEU A 87 -2.59 -10.04 -2.80
N GLY A 88 -1.59 -10.35 -3.63
CA GLY A 88 -1.70 -11.22 -4.80
C GLY A 88 -2.61 -10.70 -5.91
N GLU A 89 -2.85 -11.57 -6.88
CA GLU A 89 -3.71 -11.32 -8.05
C GLU A 89 -5.20 -11.23 -7.69
N GLY A 90 -5.60 -11.84 -6.58
CA GLY A 90 -6.96 -11.80 -6.05
C GLY A 90 -7.16 -10.58 -5.17
N GLY A 91 -7.32 -9.40 -5.79
CA GLY A 91 -7.37 -8.10 -5.10
C GLY A 91 -8.18 -8.12 -3.80
N SER A 92 -7.47 -8.10 -2.66
CA SER A 92 -8.11 -8.01 -1.35
C SER A 92 -8.71 -6.62 -1.16
N THR A 93 -10.04 -6.55 -1.19
CA THR A 93 -10.78 -5.38 -0.73
C THR A 93 -10.79 -5.39 0.79
N HIS A 94 -9.63 -5.12 1.41
CA HIS A 94 -9.59 -4.84 2.84
C HIS A 94 -10.09 -3.42 3.07
N VAL A 95 -11.40 -3.22 2.89
CA VAL A 95 -12.11 -2.22 3.68
C VAL A 95 -12.13 -2.80 5.08
N PRO A 96 -11.48 -2.17 6.09
CA PRO A 96 -11.66 -2.61 7.46
C PRO A 96 -13.17 -2.63 7.74
N SER A 97 -13.70 -3.78 8.13
CA SER A 97 -15.13 -4.03 8.35
C SER A 97 -15.77 -3.14 9.42
N ALA A 98 -14.99 -2.25 10.04
CA ALA A 98 -15.40 -1.32 11.08
C ALA A 98 -16.05 -0.02 10.57
N VAL A 99 -16.22 0.17 9.26
CA VAL A 99 -16.79 1.42 8.70
C VAL A 99 -18.30 1.37 8.37
N PRO A 100 -18.95 0.27 7.94
CA PRO A 100 -20.35 0.35 7.54
C PRO A 100 -21.37 0.37 8.70
N THR A 101 -21.01 -0.01 9.93
CA THR A 101 -21.99 -0.14 11.03
C THR A 101 -22.07 1.07 11.97
N ARG A 102 -21.25 2.11 11.80
CA ARG A 102 -21.26 3.27 12.71
C ARG A 102 -22.50 4.19 12.57
N HIS A 103 -23.37 3.91 11.61
CA HIS A 103 -24.59 4.70 11.35
C HIS A 103 -25.89 3.89 11.41
N LEU A 104 -25.85 2.60 11.78
CA LEU A 104 -27.07 1.86 12.08
C LEU A 104 -27.47 2.17 13.53
N PRO A 105 -28.65 2.76 13.78
CA PRO A 105 -29.20 2.78 15.13
C PRO A 105 -29.39 1.33 15.59
N ASP A 106 -29.04 1.07 16.85
CA ASP A 106 -29.38 -0.17 17.54
C ASP A 106 -30.92 -0.29 17.51
N ASP A 107 -31.43 -1.26 16.78
CA ASP A 107 -32.85 -1.60 16.77
C ASP A 107 -33.10 -2.42 18.05
N GLU A 108 -33.33 -1.74 19.17
CA GLU A 108 -33.98 -2.34 20.34
C GLU A 108 -35.49 -2.42 20.05
N GLY A 109 -35.98 -3.64 19.78
CA GLY A 109 -37.39 -3.97 19.61
C GLY A 109 -37.66 -5.47 19.76
#